data_AF-A0A6J1QH20-F1
#
_entry.id   AF-A0A6J1QH20-F1
#
_cell.length_a   1.000
_cell.length_b   1.000
_cell.length_c   1.000
_cell.angle_alpha   90.00
_cell.angle_beta   90.00
_cell.angle_gamma   90.00
#
_symmetry.space_group_name_H-M   'P 1'
#
loop_
_entity.id
_entity.type
_entity.pdbx_description
1 polymer ?
#
loop_
_entity_poly.entity_id
_entity_poly.type
_entity_poly.pdbx_seq_one_letter_code
_entity_poly.pdbx_strand_id
1 'polypeptide(L)'
;MTTRAELQILKDACAILCPIECVTTEMSGESYVTCSKIIPIVNCLVKTLEKLNIEHDISDYLHKNILRELRKRFVNEDSNVEKNVMLAISTLLDPRFKKLHFRSPLAVSTAMSKICQLMKENQRESQSTAVVDNISNTIEKTKDLWNVHDELIASSSTNCDEPGGVPVELRQFLNANVVNRSEDPLKVWYKLKDIYPKVYEIAMKYFVIVGTSVPSERLFSAAGDIISAKRSRITGKRASEIIFLGSLPKKYWT
;
A
#
# COMPACT_ATOMS: atom_id res chain seq x y z
N MET A 1 28.11 31.48 -25.59
CA MET A 1 28.28 31.69 -24.14
C MET A 1 26.91 31.59 -23.51
N THR A 2 26.74 30.78 -22.47
CA THR A 2 25.51 30.77 -21.67
C THR A 2 25.44 32.03 -20.82
N THR A 3 24.30 32.70 -20.86
CA THR A 3 24.03 33.91 -20.09
C THR A 3 23.72 33.57 -18.62
N ARG A 4 23.90 34.54 -17.72
CA ARG A 4 23.59 34.38 -16.29
C ARG A 4 22.12 34.01 -16.06
N ALA A 5 21.21 34.55 -16.88
CA ALA A 5 19.79 34.23 -16.83
C ALA A 5 19.51 32.76 -17.18
N GLU A 6 20.11 32.25 -18.26
CA GLU A 6 19.98 30.84 -18.66
C GLU A 6 20.51 29.88 -17.59
N LEU A 7 21.63 30.22 -16.94
CA LEU A 7 22.15 29.41 -15.83
C LEU A 7 21.23 29.41 -14.60
N GLN A 8 20.54 30.53 -14.33
CA GLN A 8 19.56 30.59 -13.24
C GLN A 8 18.32 29.75 -13.56
N ILE A 9 17.78 29.86 -14.79
CA ILE A 9 16.65 29.05 -15.25
C ILE A 9 16.95 27.54 -15.11
N LEU A 10 18.16 27.12 -15.50
CA LEU A 10 18.57 25.72 -15.36
C LEU A 10 18.64 25.27 -13.89
N LYS A 11 19.15 26.12 -12.99
CA LYS A 11 19.19 25.82 -11.55
C LYS A 11 17.79 25.68 -10.97
N ASP A 12 16.88 26.59 -11.32
CA ASP A 12 15.49 26.54 -10.87
C ASP A 12 14.79 25.29 -11.43
N ALA A 13 15.00 24.96 -12.71
CA ALA A 13 14.46 23.75 -13.33
C ALA A 13 14.95 22.48 -12.62
N CYS A 14 16.24 22.39 -12.28
CA CYS A 14 16.77 21.29 -11.48
C CYS A 14 16.11 21.23 -10.09
N ALA A 15 15.90 22.37 -9.43
CA ALA A 15 15.23 22.43 -8.14
C ALA A 15 13.77 21.96 -8.21
N ILE A 16 13.05 22.28 -9.29
CA ILE A 16 11.66 21.84 -9.53
C ILE A 16 11.59 20.34 -9.84
N LEU A 17 12.54 19.81 -10.63
CA LEU A 17 12.54 18.42 -11.08
C LEU A 17 13.11 17.44 -10.04
N CYS A 18 13.99 17.88 -9.15
CA CYS A 18 14.62 17.04 -8.12
C CYS A 18 13.60 16.30 -7.22
N PRO A 19 12.53 16.94 -6.69
CA PRO A 19 11.47 16.23 -5.96
C PRO A 19 10.78 15.15 -6.79
N ILE A 20 10.62 15.36 -8.10
CA ILE A 20 9.98 14.40 -9.01
C ILE A 20 10.89 13.19 -9.22
N GLU A 21 12.20 13.40 -9.41
CA GLU A 21 13.21 12.34 -9.49
C GLU A 21 13.26 11.48 -8.22
N CYS A 22 13.22 12.12 -7.04
CA CYS A 22 13.22 11.40 -5.77
C CYS A 22 11.99 10.50 -5.66
N VAL A 23 10.82 11.00 -6.06
CA VAL A 23 9.56 10.26 -6.07
C VAL A 23 9.59 9.12 -7.08
N THR A 24 10.06 9.35 -8.30
CA THR A 24 10.10 8.30 -9.33
C THR A 24 11.07 7.19 -8.94
N THR A 25 12.20 7.52 -8.33
CA THR A 25 13.17 6.55 -7.81
C THR A 25 12.58 5.71 -6.69
N GLU A 26 11.91 6.33 -5.72
CA GLU A 26 11.23 5.66 -4.60
C GLU A 26 10.02 4.82 -5.04
N MET A 27 9.37 5.15 -6.15
CA MET A 27 8.24 4.37 -6.68
C MET A 27 8.69 3.25 -7.63
N SER A 28 9.94 3.28 -8.10
CA SER A 28 10.50 2.29 -9.02
C SER A 28 11.05 1.03 -8.34
N GLY A 29 11.05 0.99 -7.00
CA GLY A 29 11.53 -0.16 -6.25
C GLY A 29 10.59 -1.37 -6.30
N GLU A 30 11.16 -2.55 -6.05
CA GLU A 30 10.43 -3.83 -6.00
C GLU A 30 10.65 -4.62 -4.71
N SER A 31 11.64 -4.24 -3.89
CA SER A 31 12.02 -4.93 -2.65
C SER A 31 11.26 -4.44 -1.42
N TYR A 32 10.33 -3.51 -1.59
CA TYR A 32 9.52 -2.92 -0.53
C TYR A 32 8.11 -2.60 -1.02
N VAL A 33 7.19 -2.42 -0.08
CA VAL A 33 5.79 -2.07 -0.38
C VAL A 33 5.72 -0.68 -1.01
N THR A 34 5.30 -0.62 -2.27
CA THR A 34 5.15 0.62 -3.05
C THR A 34 3.70 1.13 -3.10
N CYS A 35 2.72 0.23 -3.13
CA CYS A 35 1.31 0.60 -3.26
C CYS A 35 0.82 1.51 -2.13
N SER A 36 1.19 1.22 -0.87
CA SER A 36 0.82 2.04 0.29
C SER A 36 1.51 3.41 0.35
N LYS A 37 2.56 3.63 -0.46
CA LYS A 37 3.30 4.89 -0.50
C LYS A 37 2.72 5.89 -1.49
N ILE A 38 1.86 5.47 -2.43
CA ILE A 38 1.38 6.34 -3.54
C ILE A 38 0.66 7.58 -3.01
N ILE A 39 -0.36 7.41 -2.16
CA ILE A 39 -1.14 8.53 -1.62
C ILE A 39 -0.24 9.48 -0.79
N PRO A 40 0.58 8.99 0.16
CA PRO A 40 1.55 9.82 0.88
C PRO A 40 2.50 10.59 -0.04
N ILE A 41 3.08 9.91 -1.04
CA ILE A 41 4.06 10.48 -1.95
C ILE A 41 3.45 11.58 -2.82
N VAL A 42 2.24 11.39 -3.36
CA VAL A 42 1.54 12.43 -4.12
C VAL A 42 1.30 13.66 -3.26
N ASN A 43 0.82 13.47 -2.04
CA ASN A 43 0.56 14.58 -1.11
C ASN A 43 1.87 15.30 -0.72
N CYS A 44 2.92 14.57 -0.39
CA CYS A 44 4.24 15.11 -0.09
C CYS A 44 4.86 15.85 -1.28
N LEU A 45 4.74 15.31 -2.50
CA LEU A 45 5.25 15.93 -3.72
C LEU A 45 4.57 17.28 -3.97
N VAL A 46 3.24 17.31 -3.95
CA VAL A 46 2.47 18.55 -4.16
C VAL A 46 2.85 19.59 -3.11
N LYS A 47 2.87 19.22 -1.82
CA LYS A 47 3.27 20.14 -0.73
C LYS A 47 4.72 20.60 -0.82
N THR A 48 5.63 19.77 -1.33
CA THR A 48 7.05 20.13 -1.49
C THR A 48 7.20 21.13 -2.61
N LEU A 49 6.55 20.89 -3.75
CA LEU A 49 6.55 21.81 -4.88
C LEU A 49 5.88 23.14 -4.52
N GLU A 50 4.77 23.14 -3.78
CA GLU A 50 4.10 24.36 -3.31
C GLU A 50 4.98 25.25 -2.40
N LYS A 51 5.97 24.67 -1.72
CA LYS A 51 6.90 25.40 -0.84
C LYS A 51 8.13 25.95 -1.55
N LEU A 52 8.35 25.59 -2.82
CA LEU A 52 9.49 26.09 -3.59
C LEU A 52 9.26 27.58 -3.90
N ASN A 53 10.24 28.40 -3.54
CA ASN A 53 10.28 29.81 -3.95
C ASN A 53 11.10 29.92 -5.23
N ILE A 54 10.51 30.46 -6.28
CA ILE A 54 11.14 30.57 -7.60
C ILE A 54 11.15 32.04 -8.00
N GLU A 55 12.32 32.53 -8.37
CA GLU A 55 12.54 33.97 -8.59
C GLU A 55 12.33 34.37 -10.06
N HIS A 56 12.52 33.45 -11.01
CA HIS A 56 12.49 33.75 -12.44
C HIS A 56 11.16 33.39 -13.11
N ASP A 57 10.60 34.29 -13.92
CA ASP A 57 9.27 34.15 -14.55
C ASP A 57 9.11 32.86 -15.39
N ILE A 58 10.12 32.53 -16.20
CA ILE A 58 10.11 31.29 -17.01
C ILE A 58 10.06 30.03 -16.12
N SER A 59 10.83 30.03 -15.03
CA SER A 59 10.90 28.93 -14.07
C SER A 59 9.58 28.81 -13.30
N ASP A 60 8.96 29.93 -12.94
CA ASP A 60 7.63 29.98 -12.31
C ASP A 60 6.53 29.45 -13.25
N TYR A 61 6.61 29.77 -14.55
CA TYR A 61 5.70 29.20 -15.55
C TYR A 61 5.82 27.67 -15.64
N LEU A 62 7.05 27.12 -15.66
CA LEU A 62 7.29 25.68 -15.61
C LEU A 62 6.72 25.06 -14.34
N HIS A 63 7.00 25.66 -13.18
CA HIS A 63 6.53 25.20 -11.88
C HIS A 63 5.01 25.16 -11.77
N LYS A 64 4.33 26.24 -12.17
CA LYS A 64 2.86 26.30 -12.21
C LYS A 64 2.27 25.27 -13.16
N ASN A 65 2.88 25.05 -14.32
CA ASN A 65 2.43 24.03 -15.26
C ASN A 65 2.58 22.62 -14.68
N ILE A 66 3.72 22.31 -14.05
CA ILE A 66 3.95 21.01 -13.39
C ILE A 66 2.93 20.79 -12.27
N LEU A 67 2.74 21.79 -11.40
CA LEU A 67 1.74 21.71 -10.32
C LEU A 67 0.33 21.50 -10.87
N ARG A 68 -0.03 22.18 -11.96
CA ARG A 68 -1.33 22.00 -12.63
C ARG A 68 -1.50 20.58 -13.15
N GLU A 69 -0.51 20.03 -13.86
CA GLU A 69 -0.59 18.68 -14.39
C GLU A 69 -0.60 17.60 -13.30
N LEU A 70 0.20 17.78 -12.23
CA LEU A 70 0.18 16.87 -11.07
C LEU A 70 -1.18 16.87 -10.38
N ARG A 71 -1.76 18.06 -10.13
CA ARG A 71 -3.09 18.17 -9.55
C ARG A 71 -4.15 17.56 -10.46
N LYS A 72 -4.08 17.84 -11.76
CA LYS A 72 -5.00 17.28 -12.76
C LYS A 72 -4.97 15.76 -12.78
N ARG A 73 -3.80 15.15 -12.72
CA ARG A 73 -3.63 13.69 -12.83
C ARG A 73 -3.88 12.93 -11.53
N PHE A 74 -3.62 13.52 -10.37
CA PHE A 74 -3.61 12.78 -9.11
C PHE A 74 -4.55 13.33 -8.02
N VAL A 75 -5.04 14.56 -8.16
CA VAL A 75 -5.78 15.27 -7.08
C VAL A 75 -7.19 15.69 -7.52
N ASN A 76 -7.39 16.01 -8.80
CA ASN A 76 -8.69 16.40 -9.34
C ASN A 76 -9.75 15.33 -9.09
N GLU A 77 -11.02 15.74 -9.00
CA GLU A 77 -12.11 14.84 -8.67
C GLU A 77 -12.17 13.61 -9.58
N ASP A 78 -11.97 13.77 -10.89
CA ASP A 78 -12.05 12.66 -11.85
C ASP A 78 -10.85 11.69 -11.80
N SER A 79 -9.71 12.10 -11.24
CA SER A 79 -8.46 11.32 -11.26
C SER A 79 -7.79 11.22 -9.89
N ASN A 80 -8.56 11.41 -8.83
CA ASN A 80 -8.03 11.39 -7.47
C ASN A 80 -7.54 9.99 -7.11
N VAL A 81 -6.25 9.86 -6.78
CA VAL A 81 -5.64 8.58 -6.36
C VAL A 81 -6.31 7.99 -5.12
N GLU A 82 -6.90 8.83 -4.26
CA GLU A 82 -7.63 8.40 -3.08
C GLU A 82 -8.95 7.67 -3.41
N LYS A 83 -9.54 7.92 -4.59
CA LYS A 83 -10.74 7.18 -5.04
C LYS A 83 -10.43 5.74 -5.41
N ASN A 84 -9.17 5.42 -5.72
CA ASN A 84 -8.76 4.05 -5.95
C ASN A 84 -8.76 3.30 -4.62
N VAL A 85 -9.77 2.44 -4.45
CA VAL A 85 -9.99 1.67 -3.22
C VAL A 85 -8.77 0.82 -2.84
N MET A 86 -8.04 0.27 -3.82
CA MET A 86 -6.84 -0.55 -3.53
C MET A 86 -5.70 0.28 -2.92
N LEU A 87 -5.48 1.49 -3.46
CA LEU A 87 -4.49 2.44 -2.93
C LEU A 87 -4.90 2.97 -1.56
N ALA A 88 -6.19 3.26 -1.40
CA ALA A 88 -6.73 3.76 -0.14
C ALA A 88 -6.63 2.70 0.98
N ILE A 89 -6.99 1.45 0.69
CA ILE A 89 -6.88 0.34 1.65
C ILE A 89 -5.43 0.10 2.02
N SER A 90 -4.53 -0.04 1.05
CA SER A 90 -3.11 -0.30 1.32
C SER A 90 -2.46 0.83 2.14
N THR A 91 -2.78 2.10 1.85
CA THR A 91 -2.27 3.25 2.61
C THR A 91 -2.83 3.27 4.04
N LEU A 92 -4.13 2.99 4.19
CA LEU A 92 -4.80 3.02 5.50
C LEU A 92 -4.31 1.89 6.41
N LEU A 93 -3.99 0.73 5.84
CA LEU A 93 -3.40 -0.41 6.53
C LEU A 93 -1.88 -0.29 6.74
N ASP A 94 -1.23 0.77 6.23
CA ASP A 94 0.19 1.01 6.50
C ASP A 94 0.38 1.68 7.88
N PRO A 95 1.09 1.04 8.83
CA PRO A 95 1.32 1.60 10.15
C PRO A 95 2.06 2.95 10.14
N ARG A 96 2.75 3.29 9.04
CA ARG A 96 3.51 4.53 8.88
C ARG A 96 2.62 5.73 8.50
N PHE A 97 1.54 5.50 7.75
CA PHE A 97 0.75 6.57 7.13
C PHE A 97 -0.66 6.67 7.67
N LYS A 98 -1.38 5.54 7.79
CA LYS A 98 -2.78 5.48 8.25
C LYS A 98 -3.65 6.55 7.57
N LYS A 99 -4.27 7.45 8.36
CA LYS A 99 -5.15 8.52 7.87
C LYS A 99 -4.43 9.83 7.52
N LEU A 100 -3.13 9.97 7.79
CA LEU A 100 -2.44 11.27 7.81
C LEU A 100 -2.40 11.98 6.46
N HIS A 101 -2.28 11.23 5.37
CA HIS A 101 -2.06 11.79 4.05
C HIS A 101 -3.32 11.89 3.18
N PHE A 102 -4.48 11.49 3.71
CA PHE A 102 -5.76 11.61 3.01
C PHE A 102 -6.29 13.04 3.06
N ARG A 103 -6.75 13.54 1.91
CA ARG A 103 -7.43 14.82 1.79
C ARG A 103 -8.95 14.65 1.84
N SER A 104 -9.48 13.53 1.33
CA SER A 104 -10.91 13.25 1.28
C SER A 104 -11.35 12.32 2.40
N PRO A 105 -12.15 12.79 3.37
CA PRO A 105 -12.75 11.92 4.39
C PRO A 105 -13.67 10.85 3.78
N LEU A 106 -14.28 11.14 2.63
CA LEU A 106 -15.13 10.19 1.91
C LEU A 106 -14.33 8.99 1.41
N ALA A 107 -13.14 9.21 0.86
CA ALA A 107 -12.26 8.13 0.41
C ALA A 107 -11.86 7.19 1.55
N VAL A 108 -11.54 7.77 2.72
CA VAL A 108 -11.25 7.00 3.95
C VAL A 108 -12.47 6.17 4.37
N SER A 109 -13.67 6.77 4.36
CA SER A 109 -14.91 6.07 4.71
C SER A 109 -15.22 4.90 3.76
N THR A 110 -15.06 5.10 2.45
CA THR A 110 -15.24 4.04 1.46
C THR A 110 -14.22 2.91 1.65
N ALA A 111 -12.95 3.24 1.86
CA ALA A 111 -11.91 2.24 2.12
C ALA A 111 -12.17 1.47 3.42
N MET A 112 -12.55 2.16 4.50
CA MET A 112 -12.92 1.53 5.77
C MET A 112 -14.11 0.59 5.60
N SER A 113 -15.16 1.03 4.90
CA SER A 113 -16.34 0.21 4.62
C SER A 113 -15.96 -1.06 3.86
N LYS A 114 -15.03 -0.96 2.89
CA LYS A 114 -14.54 -2.12 2.15
C LYS A 114 -13.69 -3.06 3.01
N ILE A 115 -12.83 -2.54 3.89
CA ILE A 115 -12.08 -3.37 4.85
C ILE A 115 -13.05 -4.12 5.78
N CYS A 116 -14.07 -3.44 6.30
CA CYS A 116 -15.10 -4.08 7.12
C CYS A 116 -15.81 -5.22 6.37
N GLN A 117 -16.10 -5.03 5.08
CA GLN A 117 -16.66 -6.09 4.23
C GLN A 117 -15.70 -7.28 4.12
N LEU A 118 -14.42 -7.03 3.82
CA LEU A 118 -13.40 -8.08 3.67
C LEU A 118 -13.18 -8.86 4.98
N MET A 119 -13.23 -8.19 6.13
CA MET A 119 -13.14 -8.85 7.44
C MET A 119 -14.31 -9.82 7.68
N LYS A 120 -15.53 -9.45 7.25
CA LYS A 120 -16.72 -10.31 7.35
C LYS A 120 -16.68 -11.50 6.38
N GLU A 121 -16.13 -11.30 5.17
CA GLU A 121 -15.97 -12.35 4.16
C GLU A 121 -14.97 -13.42 4.62
N ASN A 122 -13.78 -13.02 5.11
CA ASN A 122 -12.78 -13.97 5.63
C ASN A 122 -13.32 -14.81 6.82
N GLN A 123 -14.21 -14.25 7.65
CA GLN A 123 -14.84 -15.00 8.75
C GLN A 123 -15.78 -16.12 8.25
N ARG A 124 -16.52 -15.89 7.15
CA ARG A 124 -17.44 -16.88 6.58
C ARG A 124 -16.70 -18.04 5.90
N GLU A 125 -15.58 -17.74 5.24
CA GLU A 125 -14.70 -18.76 4.64
C GLU A 125 -14.06 -19.66 5.70
N SER A 126 -13.66 -19.08 6.84
CA SER A 126 -13.07 -19.83 7.97
C SER A 126 -14.08 -20.72 8.71
N GLN A 127 -15.37 -20.35 8.73
CA GLN A 127 -16.43 -21.18 9.35
C GLN A 127 -16.84 -22.38 8.49
N SER A 128 -16.61 -22.33 7.18
CA SER A 128 -16.98 -23.41 6.25
C SER A 128 -15.97 -24.57 6.25
N THR A 129 -14.80 -24.40 6.87
CA THR A 129 -13.74 -25.41 6.99
C THR A 129 -13.60 -26.02 8.40
N ALA A 130 -14.35 -25.51 9.40
CA ALA A 130 -14.24 -25.90 10.80
C ALA A 130 -15.39 -26.82 11.29
N VAL A 131 -15.98 -27.64 10.40
CA VAL A 131 -17.08 -28.57 10.73
C VAL A 131 -16.61 -30.03 10.86
N VAL A 132 -15.41 -30.29 11.34
CA VAL A 132 -15.08 -31.61 11.92
C VAL A 132 -14.10 -31.38 13.07
N ASP A 133 -14.38 -31.99 14.22
CA ASP A 133 -13.66 -31.91 15.51
C ASP A 133 -14.16 -30.85 16.50
N ASN A 134 -15.39 -31.05 16.97
CA ASN A 134 -15.66 -30.91 18.40
C ASN A 134 -16.49 -32.12 18.85
N ILE A 135 -15.78 -33.24 19.02
CA ILE A 135 -16.30 -34.40 19.73
C ILE A 135 -16.53 -33.98 21.19
N SER A 136 -17.76 -34.24 21.62
CA SER A 136 -18.32 -34.05 22.94
C SER A 136 -17.35 -34.32 24.09
N ASN A 137 -17.09 -33.30 24.90
CA ASN A 137 -16.74 -33.51 26.30
C ASN A 137 -17.89 -32.96 27.15
N THR A 138 -18.84 -33.85 27.40
CA THR A 138 -19.85 -33.76 28.45
C THR A 138 -19.13 -33.81 29.80
N ILE A 139 -18.64 -32.66 30.27
CA ILE A 139 -18.14 -32.55 31.65
C ILE A 139 -19.36 -32.24 32.52
N GLU A 140 -19.67 -33.18 33.41
CA GLU A 140 -20.67 -33.04 34.46
C GLU A 140 -20.47 -31.68 35.17
N LYS A 141 -21.49 -30.80 35.09
CA LYS A 141 -21.49 -29.50 35.77
C LYS A 141 -21.51 -29.71 37.29
N THR A 142 -20.33 -29.86 37.87
CA THR A 142 -20.12 -29.59 39.29
C THR A 142 -20.45 -28.12 39.56
N LYS A 143 -21.06 -27.84 40.72
CA LYS A 143 -21.42 -26.50 41.19
C LYS A 143 -20.17 -25.65 41.42
N ASP A 144 -19.56 -25.20 40.34
CA ASP A 144 -18.42 -24.30 40.36
C ASP A 144 -18.93 -22.85 40.32
N LEU A 145 -18.35 -21.99 41.17
CA LEU A 145 -18.68 -20.57 41.33
C LEU A 145 -18.57 -19.83 39.99
N TRP A 146 -17.67 -20.30 39.13
CA TRP A 146 -17.31 -19.70 37.86
C TRP A 146 -18.28 -19.99 36.72
N ASN A 147 -19.30 -20.85 36.90
CA ASN A 147 -20.31 -21.09 35.87
C ASN A 147 -21.03 -19.79 35.44
N VAL A 148 -21.25 -18.86 36.38
CA VAL A 148 -21.84 -17.54 36.09
C VAL A 148 -20.88 -16.70 35.24
N HIS A 149 -19.57 -16.82 35.48
CA HIS A 149 -18.54 -16.16 34.68
C HIS A 149 -18.46 -16.77 33.28
N ASP A 150 -18.55 -18.09 33.14
CA ASP A 150 -18.57 -18.77 31.85
C ASP A 150 -19.83 -18.44 31.04
N GLU A 151 -20.99 -18.31 31.71
CA GLU A 151 -22.23 -17.82 31.08
C GLU A 151 -22.14 -16.32 30.71
N LEU A 152 -21.46 -15.50 31.53
CA LEU A 152 -21.16 -14.10 31.19
C LEU A 152 -20.17 -13.98 30.01
N ILE A 153 -19.19 -14.87 29.90
CA ILE A 153 -18.29 -14.95 28.75
C ILE A 153 -19.07 -15.38 27.51
N ALA A 154 -19.90 -16.42 27.60
CA ALA A 154 -20.72 -16.90 26.48
C ALA A 154 -21.71 -15.83 25.99
N SER A 155 -22.27 -15.03 26.90
CA SER A 155 -23.19 -13.93 26.58
C SER A 155 -22.51 -12.62 26.16
N SER A 156 -21.25 -12.40 26.52
CA SER A 156 -20.44 -11.26 26.03
C SER A 156 -19.76 -11.56 24.69
N SER A 157 -19.50 -12.83 24.37
CA SER A 157 -18.96 -13.27 23.08
C SER A 157 -19.87 -12.96 21.89
N THR A 158 -21.17 -12.77 22.13
CA THR A 158 -22.16 -12.41 21.09
C THR A 158 -22.29 -10.91 20.85
N ASN A 159 -21.61 -10.04 21.61
CA ASN A 159 -21.80 -8.59 21.55
C ASN A 159 -20.47 -7.79 21.55
N CYS A 160 -19.64 -7.96 20.52
CA CYS A 160 -18.49 -7.05 20.30
C CYS A 160 -18.53 -6.29 18.96
N ASP A 161 -19.41 -6.67 18.03
CA ASP A 161 -19.58 -5.97 16.76
C ASP A 161 -21.03 -5.48 16.65
N GLU A 162 -21.26 -4.19 16.89
CA GLU A 162 -22.53 -3.56 16.52
C GLU A 162 -22.83 -3.86 15.04
N PRO A 163 -24.05 -4.33 14.68
CA PRO A 163 -24.39 -4.60 13.30
C PRO A 163 -24.38 -3.29 12.50
N GLY A 164 -23.25 -3.04 11.82
CA GLY A 164 -23.01 -1.81 11.03
C GLY A 164 -21.79 -1.00 11.49
N GLY A 165 -21.20 -1.32 12.65
CA GLY A 165 -20.02 -0.64 13.19
C GLY A 165 -18.70 -1.06 12.52
N VAL A 166 -17.68 -0.21 12.68
CA VAL A 166 -16.28 -0.54 12.33
C VAL A 166 -15.77 -1.57 13.34
N PRO A 167 -15.20 -2.72 12.91
CA PRO A 167 -14.67 -3.73 13.82
C PRO A 167 -13.70 -3.15 14.84
N VAL A 168 -13.82 -3.58 16.10
CA VAL A 168 -13.03 -3.03 17.21
C VAL A 168 -11.53 -3.10 16.93
N GLU A 169 -11.08 -4.20 16.35
CA GLU A 169 -9.70 -4.46 15.93
C GLU A 169 -9.17 -3.38 14.97
N LEU A 170 -9.94 -3.08 13.91
CA LEU A 170 -9.59 -2.05 12.93
C LEU A 170 -9.57 -0.66 13.57
N ARG A 171 -10.53 -0.36 14.46
CA ARG A 171 -10.57 0.92 15.18
C ARG A 171 -9.35 1.10 16.08
N GLN A 172 -8.96 0.06 16.82
CA GLN A 172 -7.77 0.08 17.69
C GLN A 172 -6.49 0.29 16.87
N PHE A 173 -6.33 -0.44 15.76
CA PHE A 173 -5.17 -0.27 14.87
C PHE A 173 -5.07 1.17 14.32
N LEU A 174 -6.19 1.73 13.85
CA LEU A 174 -6.22 3.08 13.28
C LEU A 174 -5.93 4.18 14.30
N ASN A 175 -6.27 3.95 15.56
CA ASN A 175 -6.02 4.90 16.66
C ASN A 175 -4.65 4.73 17.31
N ALA A 176 -3.94 3.62 17.05
CA ALA A 176 -2.58 3.43 17.55
C ALA A 176 -1.62 4.48 16.94
N ASN A 177 -0.49 4.71 17.59
CA ASN A 177 0.53 5.64 17.09
C ASN A 177 1.09 5.20 15.73
N VAL A 178 1.52 6.18 14.93
CA VAL A 178 2.20 5.92 13.66
C VAL A 178 3.66 5.51 13.90
N VAL A 179 4.15 4.62 13.05
CA VAL A 179 5.55 4.14 13.10
C VAL A 179 6.45 5.03 12.25
N ASN A 180 7.75 5.05 12.56
CA ASN A 180 8.74 5.77 11.76
C ASN A 180 8.72 5.34 10.29
N ARG A 181 8.78 6.29 9.35
CA ARG A 181 8.74 6.01 7.90
C ARG A 181 9.83 5.06 7.41
N SER A 182 10.97 5.02 8.11
CA SER A 182 12.17 4.27 7.71
C SER A 182 12.06 2.78 8.06
N GLU A 183 11.09 2.41 8.90
CA GLU A 183 10.83 1.02 9.25
C GLU A 183 10.15 0.27 8.10
N ASP A 184 10.38 -1.04 8.06
CA ASP A 184 9.74 -1.94 7.10
C ASP A 184 8.32 -2.28 7.58
N PRO A 185 7.27 -1.91 6.81
CA PRO A 185 5.89 -2.13 7.22
C PRO A 185 5.56 -3.62 7.37
N LEU A 186 6.23 -4.52 6.62
CA LEU A 186 6.01 -5.97 6.73
C LEU A 186 6.53 -6.51 8.06
N LYS A 187 7.71 -6.06 8.50
CA LYS A 187 8.27 -6.44 9.81
C LYS A 187 7.43 -5.92 10.96
N VAL A 188 6.89 -4.70 10.83
CA VAL A 188 5.96 -4.13 11.82
C VAL A 188 4.69 -4.98 11.89
N TRP A 189 4.09 -5.30 10.75
CA TRP A 189 2.90 -6.15 10.72
C TRP A 189 3.14 -7.56 11.28
N TYR A 190 4.32 -8.13 11.06
CA TYR A 190 4.68 -9.41 11.65
C TYR A 190 4.69 -9.39 13.20
N LYS A 191 5.05 -8.25 13.80
CA LYS A 191 4.97 -8.05 15.27
C LYS A 191 3.54 -7.82 15.74
N LEU A 192 2.69 -7.25 14.89
CA LEU A 192 1.30 -6.91 15.19
C LEU A 192 0.31 -8.05 14.87
N LYS A 193 0.77 -9.13 14.25
CA LYS A 193 -0.07 -10.24 13.77
C LYS A 193 -0.94 -10.85 14.88
N ASP A 194 -0.39 -10.96 16.10
CA ASP A 194 -1.07 -11.61 17.23
C ASP A 194 -2.06 -10.65 17.91
N ILE A 195 -1.88 -9.34 17.72
CA ILE A 195 -2.73 -8.29 18.28
C ILE A 195 -3.90 -7.98 17.33
N TYR A 196 -3.63 -7.94 16.02
CA TYR A 196 -4.58 -7.60 14.97
C TYR A 196 -4.57 -8.66 13.84
N PRO A 197 -5.02 -9.89 14.11
CA PRO A 197 -4.93 -11.00 13.15
C PRO A 197 -5.77 -10.78 11.89
N LYS A 198 -7.00 -10.28 12.01
CA LYS A 198 -7.89 -10.07 10.85
C LYS A 198 -7.41 -8.91 9.98
N VAL A 199 -6.91 -7.85 10.61
CA VAL A 199 -6.36 -6.71 9.86
C VAL A 199 -5.04 -7.10 9.19
N TYR A 200 -4.20 -7.91 9.86
CA TYR A 200 -2.95 -8.43 9.29
C TYR A 200 -3.18 -9.22 8.01
N GLU A 201 -4.15 -10.15 7.99
CA GLU A 201 -4.46 -10.93 6.78
C GLU A 201 -4.80 -10.04 5.58
N ILE A 202 -5.61 -9.00 5.81
CA ILE A 202 -6.00 -8.06 4.75
C ILE A 202 -4.79 -7.22 4.35
N ALA A 203 -4.01 -6.69 5.32
CA ALA A 203 -2.82 -5.90 5.03
C ALA A 203 -1.84 -6.66 4.13
N MET A 204 -1.60 -7.94 4.41
CA MET A 204 -0.71 -8.77 3.61
C MET A 204 -1.24 -8.96 2.18
N LYS A 205 -2.55 -9.16 1.96
CA LYS A 205 -3.13 -9.26 0.61
C LYS A 205 -2.89 -7.99 -0.23
N TYR A 206 -2.94 -6.81 0.39
CA TYR A 206 -2.81 -5.53 -0.32
C TYR A 206 -1.37 -5.05 -0.48
N PHE A 207 -0.45 -5.49 0.39
CA PHE A 207 0.95 -5.07 0.34
C PHE A 207 1.76 -5.71 -0.78
N VAL A 208 1.28 -6.84 -1.34
CA VAL A 208 1.90 -7.50 -2.51
C VAL A 208 1.65 -6.72 -3.80
N ILE A 209 0.67 -5.82 -3.81
CA ILE A 209 0.35 -5.01 -4.98
C ILE A 209 1.52 -4.05 -5.26
N VAL A 210 2.05 -4.11 -6.47
CA VAL A 210 3.10 -3.18 -6.92
C VAL A 210 2.44 -1.90 -7.44
N GLY A 211 2.97 -0.75 -7.00
CA GLY A 211 2.43 0.56 -7.38
C GLY A 211 2.81 1.05 -8.78
N THR A 212 3.77 0.40 -9.44
CA THR A 212 4.30 0.81 -10.75
C THR A 212 4.59 -0.40 -11.65
N SER A 213 4.59 -0.18 -12.97
CA SER A 213 5.04 -1.16 -13.97
C SER A 213 6.57 -1.20 -14.12
N VAL A 214 7.32 -0.36 -13.39
CA VAL A 214 8.78 -0.26 -13.56
C VAL A 214 9.51 -1.59 -13.30
N PRO A 215 9.13 -2.44 -12.32
CA PRO A 215 9.75 -3.74 -12.15
C PRO A 215 9.57 -4.66 -13.37
N SER A 216 8.38 -4.69 -13.97
CA SER A 216 8.16 -5.49 -15.19
C SER A 216 8.87 -4.90 -16.39
N GLU A 217 8.91 -3.57 -16.54
CA GLU A 217 9.65 -2.88 -17.60
C GLU A 217 11.15 -3.18 -17.53
N ARG A 218 11.76 -3.20 -16.34
CA ARG A 218 13.18 -3.58 -16.18
C ARG A 218 13.43 -5.02 -16.60
N LEU A 219 12.55 -5.94 -16.19
CA LEU A 219 12.61 -7.35 -16.59
C LEU A 219 12.49 -7.50 -18.12
N PHE A 220 11.54 -6.82 -18.75
CA PHE A 220 11.33 -6.87 -20.20
C PHE A 220 12.42 -6.14 -20.98
N SER A 221 13.04 -5.10 -20.42
CA SER A 221 14.18 -4.42 -21.05
C SER A 221 15.39 -5.36 -21.10
N ALA A 222 15.72 -6.00 -19.98
CA ALA A 222 16.80 -7.00 -19.93
C ALA A 222 16.49 -8.22 -20.82
N ALA A 223 15.23 -8.67 -20.85
CA ALA A 223 14.80 -9.73 -21.76
C ALA A 223 14.87 -9.31 -23.24
N GLY A 224 14.57 -8.03 -23.52
CA GLY A 224 14.67 -7.42 -24.83
C GLY A 224 16.07 -7.53 -25.40
N ASP A 225 17.11 -7.31 -24.59
CA ASP A 225 18.50 -7.50 -25.02
C ASP A 225 18.80 -8.96 -25.39
N ILE A 226 18.28 -9.93 -24.63
CA ILE A 226 18.47 -11.37 -24.88
C ILE A 226 17.74 -11.82 -26.16
N ILE A 227 16.51 -11.34 -26.35
CA ILE A 227 15.65 -11.71 -27.47
C ILE A 227 16.09 -11.00 -28.76
N SER A 228 16.50 -9.73 -28.66
CA SER A 228 16.90 -8.86 -29.77
C SER A 228 18.36 -9.04 -30.20
N ALA A 229 19.17 -9.78 -29.42
CA ALA A 229 20.53 -10.16 -29.82
C ALA A 229 20.49 -10.82 -31.22
N LYS A 230 21.06 -10.12 -32.22
CA LYS A 230 21.02 -10.48 -33.65
C LYS A 230 21.38 -11.95 -33.83
N ARG A 231 20.39 -12.76 -34.24
CA ARG A 231 20.39 -14.22 -34.61
C ARG A 231 19.64 -15.17 -33.66
N SER A 232 19.00 -14.67 -32.61
CA SER A 232 18.16 -15.50 -31.72
C SER A 232 16.77 -15.75 -32.32
N ARG A 233 16.54 -16.87 -33.04
CA ARG A 233 15.17 -17.37 -33.35
C ARG A 233 14.55 -18.03 -32.11
N ILE A 234 14.35 -17.23 -31.05
CA ILE A 234 13.70 -17.71 -29.82
C ILE A 234 12.18 -17.67 -30.04
N THR A 235 11.50 -18.78 -29.75
CA THR A 235 10.03 -18.84 -29.78
C THR A 235 9.46 -18.16 -28.54
N GLY A 236 8.23 -17.64 -28.61
CA GLY A 236 7.59 -16.96 -27.47
C GLY A 236 7.57 -17.81 -26.19
N LYS A 237 7.31 -19.11 -26.30
CA LYS A 237 7.35 -20.06 -25.17
C LYS A 237 8.74 -20.09 -24.50
N ARG A 238 9.80 -20.21 -25.30
CA ARG A 238 11.18 -20.28 -24.79
C ARG A 238 11.63 -18.93 -24.22
N ALA A 239 11.17 -17.81 -24.78
CA ALA A 239 11.38 -16.49 -24.22
C ALA A 239 10.75 -16.39 -22.82
N SER A 240 9.50 -16.82 -22.64
CA SER A 240 8.85 -16.84 -21.32
C SER A 240 9.60 -17.68 -20.29
N GLU A 241 10.08 -18.87 -20.66
CA GLU A 241 10.89 -19.74 -19.79
C GLU A 241 12.21 -19.06 -19.38
N ILE A 242 12.93 -18.43 -20.33
CA ILE A 242 14.18 -17.71 -20.05
C ILE A 242 13.93 -16.51 -19.12
N ILE A 243 12.86 -15.74 -19.37
CA ILE A 243 12.49 -14.60 -18.53
C ILE A 243 12.16 -15.06 -17.11
N PHE A 244 11.36 -16.12 -16.98
CA PHE A 244 11.01 -16.68 -15.69
C PHE A 244 12.24 -17.15 -14.91
N LEU A 245 13.09 -17.96 -15.55
CA LEU A 245 14.33 -18.42 -14.92
C LEU A 245 15.21 -17.22 -14.52
N GLY A 246 15.41 -16.27 -15.44
CA GLY A 246 16.18 -15.03 -15.23
C GLY A 246 15.67 -14.16 -14.07
N SER A 247 14.36 -14.21 -13.78
CA SER A 247 13.77 -13.49 -12.64
C SER A 247 14.11 -14.11 -11.28
N LEU A 248 14.56 -15.36 -11.23
CA LEU A 248 14.85 -16.06 -9.98
C LEU A 248 16.16 -15.56 -9.35
N PRO A 249 16.19 -15.36 -8.01
CA PRO A 249 17.40 -15.00 -7.31
C PRO A 249 18.54 -16.00 -7.56
N LYS A 250 19.78 -15.50 -7.70
CA LYS A 250 21.00 -16.30 -7.97
C LYS A 250 21.19 -17.51 -7.04
N LYS A 251 20.64 -17.47 -5.83
CA LYS A 251 20.66 -18.58 -4.86
C LYS A 251 19.99 -19.88 -5.35
N TYR A 252 19.13 -19.81 -6.36
CA TYR A 252 18.46 -20.98 -6.95
C TYR A 252 19.18 -21.54 -8.17
N TRP A 253 20.30 -20.92 -8.58
CA TRP A 253 21.07 -21.29 -9.77
C TRP A 253 22.33 -22.11 -9.47
N THR A 254 22.61 -22.34 -8.19
CA THR A 254 23.70 -23.15 -7.63
C THR A 254 23.11 -24.26 -6.79
#